data_AF-A0A1H8R4B5-F1
#
_entry.id   AF-A0A1H8R4B5-F1
#
_cell.length_a   1.000
_cell.length_b   1.000
_cell.length_c   1.000
_cell.angle_alpha   90.00
_cell.angle_beta   90.00
_cell.angle_gamma   90.00
#
_symmetry.space_group_name_H-M   'P 1'
#
loop_
_entity.id
_entity.type
_entity.pdbx_description
1 polymer ?
#
loop_
_entity_poly.entity_id
_entity_poly.type
_entity_poly.pdbx_seq_one_letter_code
_entity_poly.pdbx_strand_id
1 'polypeptide(L)'
;MYCRVCGNSGILNKTCVALFFVLTFAVIGCRNNGKNIAPLNIVLKHYTMAATEKNCTMVVLLKAYPVKDREQKNGFANLYICKKQDSKELIFIFETDKIAPGYLVDPDIKNEGFCIYPQDVNFQPPSNVRVDVPKDFSMPNGSAYLFASLYRRLD
;
A
#
# COMPACT_ATOMS: atom_id res chain seq x y z
N MET A 1 30.31 11.30 -61.40
CA MET A 1 30.99 12.36 -62.19
C MET A 1 30.91 13.64 -61.37
N TYR A 2 32.06 14.19 -60.99
CA TYR A 2 32.21 15.32 -60.06
C TYR A 2 31.80 16.65 -60.70
N CYS A 3 31.18 17.54 -59.91
CA CYS A 3 31.43 18.98 -60.01
C CYS A 3 31.55 19.58 -58.60
N ARG A 4 32.71 20.18 -58.35
CA ARG A 4 33.10 20.97 -57.17
C ARG A 4 32.78 22.47 -57.42
N VAL A 5 32.29 23.12 -56.38
CA VAL A 5 32.75 24.38 -55.74
C VAL A 5 32.89 25.67 -56.58
N CYS A 6 32.21 26.72 -56.11
CA CYS A 6 32.71 28.09 -55.78
C CYS A 6 31.64 28.74 -54.87
N GLY A 7 31.91 29.14 -53.61
CA GLY A 7 32.67 30.34 -53.18
C GLY A 7 31.66 31.41 -52.73
N ASN A 8 31.18 31.42 -51.48
CA ASN A 8 31.65 32.19 -50.31
C ASN A 8 31.73 33.72 -50.51
N SER A 9 30.90 34.51 -49.78
CA SER A 9 31.29 35.62 -48.87
C SER A 9 30.18 36.68 -48.65
N GLY A 10 29.98 37.08 -47.38
CA GLY A 10 29.44 38.41 -47.00
C GLY A 10 28.05 38.41 -46.32
N ILE A 11 27.87 38.03 -45.05
CA ILE A 11 28.17 38.74 -43.78
C ILE A 11 27.15 39.84 -43.40
N LEU A 12 26.51 39.59 -42.25
CA LEU A 12 25.83 40.49 -41.30
C LEU A 12 24.60 41.30 -41.77
N ASN A 13 23.43 40.93 -41.24
CA ASN A 13 22.78 41.87 -40.33
C ASN A 13 22.07 41.20 -39.16
N LYS A 14 22.33 41.78 -37.98
CA LYS A 14 21.95 41.31 -36.66
C LYS A 14 20.48 41.66 -36.39
N THR A 15 19.67 40.66 -36.06
CA THR A 15 18.55 40.85 -35.11
C THR A 15 18.26 39.52 -34.44
N CYS A 16 18.84 39.34 -33.25
CA CYS A 16 18.33 38.47 -32.21
C CYS A 16 16.87 38.84 -31.92
N VAL A 17 15.93 37.98 -32.31
CA VAL A 17 14.63 37.93 -31.63
C VAL A 17 14.60 36.61 -30.90
N ALA A 18 14.99 36.69 -29.63
CA ALA A 18 14.91 35.62 -28.66
C ALA A 18 13.44 35.26 -28.42
N LEU A 19 12.99 34.13 -28.96
CA LEU A 19 11.78 33.48 -28.47
C LEU A 19 12.14 32.62 -27.26
N PHE A 20 12.14 33.27 -26.10
CA PHE A 20 12.01 32.63 -24.80
C PHE A 20 10.68 31.84 -24.80
N PHE A 21 10.72 30.57 -25.19
CA PHE A 21 9.65 29.64 -24.83
C PHE A 21 9.77 29.40 -23.33
N VAL A 22 8.97 30.17 -22.59
CA VAL A 22 8.77 30.05 -21.15
C VAL A 22 8.40 28.60 -20.84
N LEU A 23 9.29 27.95 -20.09
CA LEU A 23 9.02 26.72 -19.38
C LEU A 23 7.79 26.90 -18.49
N THR A 24 6.62 26.48 -18.96
CA THR A 24 5.55 26.08 -18.06
C THR A 24 5.87 24.68 -17.56
N PHE A 25 6.80 24.60 -16.60
CA PHE A 25 6.78 23.52 -15.63
C PHE A 25 5.43 23.64 -14.91
N ALA A 26 4.41 22.95 -15.44
CA ALA A 26 3.28 22.55 -14.64
C ALA A 26 3.84 21.57 -13.60
N VAL A 27 4.36 22.13 -12.51
CA VAL A 27 4.51 21.41 -11.26
C VAL A 27 3.09 21.10 -10.83
N ILE A 28 2.51 20.04 -11.40
CA ILE A 28 1.37 19.36 -10.83
C ILE A 28 1.92 18.79 -9.53
N GLY A 29 1.98 19.65 -8.52
CA GLY A 29 2.14 19.21 -7.15
C GLY A 29 0.99 18.25 -6.93
N CYS A 30 1.30 16.96 -6.86
CA CYS A 30 0.46 16.00 -6.16
C CYS A 30 0.36 16.52 -4.73
N ARG A 31 -0.60 17.44 -4.51
CA ARG A 31 -1.00 17.88 -3.19
C ARG A 31 -1.37 16.59 -2.49
N ASN A 32 -0.56 16.22 -1.51
CA ASN A 32 -0.78 15.06 -0.66
C ASN A 32 -2.15 15.27 0.00
N ASN A 33 -3.20 14.78 -0.65
CA ASN A 33 -4.50 14.61 -0.05
C ASN A 33 -4.26 13.56 1.03
N GLY A 34 -4.00 14.01 2.26
CA GLY A 34 -4.01 13.16 3.43
C GLY A 34 -5.31 12.38 3.34
N LYS A 35 -5.21 11.08 3.04
CA LYS A 35 -6.39 10.26 2.80
C LYS A 35 -7.24 10.37 4.06
N ASN A 36 -8.42 10.96 3.94
CA ASN A 36 -9.34 11.07 5.07
C ASN A 36 -9.61 9.65 5.57
N ILE A 37 -9.02 9.30 6.71
CA ILE A 37 -9.22 8.02 7.38
C ILE A 37 -10.59 8.09 8.07
N ALA A 38 -11.38 7.03 7.93
CA ALA A 38 -12.68 6.91 8.56
C ALA A 38 -12.89 5.45 9.00
N PRO A 39 -13.69 5.22 10.05
CA PRO A 39 -14.05 3.88 10.45
C PRO A 39 -14.93 3.22 9.37
N LEU A 40 -14.57 2.00 8.98
CA LEU A 40 -15.31 1.13 8.09
C LEU A 40 -15.71 -0.14 8.83
N ASN A 41 -16.99 -0.51 8.75
CA ASN A 41 -17.49 -1.78 9.27
C ASN A 41 -17.52 -2.83 8.14
N ILE A 42 -16.69 -3.86 8.24
CA ILE A 42 -16.59 -4.93 7.26
C ILE A 42 -17.44 -6.11 7.74
N VAL A 43 -18.40 -6.54 6.93
CA VAL A 43 -19.25 -7.71 7.21
C VAL A 43 -18.62 -8.97 6.60
N LEU A 44 -18.17 -9.90 7.43
CA LEU A 44 -17.25 -10.96 7.03
C LEU A 44 -17.90 -12.09 6.21
N LYS A 45 -19.23 -12.18 6.22
CA LYS A 45 -20.00 -13.21 5.49
C LYS A 45 -19.78 -13.24 3.97
N HIS A 46 -19.18 -12.19 3.40
CA HIS A 46 -18.91 -12.05 1.96
C HIS A 46 -17.46 -12.38 1.57
N TYR A 47 -16.67 -12.88 2.53
CA TYR A 47 -15.25 -13.14 2.38
C TYR A 47 -14.92 -14.54 2.88
N THR A 48 -13.74 -15.03 2.51
CA THR A 48 -13.32 -16.40 2.81
C THR A 48 -12.21 -16.38 3.83
N MET A 49 -12.30 -17.18 4.89
CA MET A 49 -11.18 -17.33 5.82
C MET A 49 -10.03 -18.06 5.11
N ALA A 50 -8.83 -17.46 5.12
CA ALA A 50 -7.67 -18.04 4.47
C ALA A 50 -7.19 -19.30 5.21
N ALA A 51 -6.57 -20.22 4.49
CA ALA A 51 -5.86 -21.34 5.11
C ALA A 51 -4.44 -20.92 5.50
N THR A 52 -3.96 -21.41 6.65
CA THR A 52 -2.56 -21.24 7.08
C THR A 52 -1.76 -22.53 6.90
N GLU A 53 -0.48 -22.38 6.60
CA GLU A 53 0.49 -23.48 6.58
C GLU A 53 0.78 -24.00 7.98
N LYS A 54 1.24 -25.25 8.09
CA LYS A 54 1.41 -25.95 9.38
C LYS A 54 2.33 -25.22 10.38
N ASN A 55 3.36 -24.54 9.89
CA ASN A 55 4.37 -23.91 10.74
C ASN A 55 4.23 -22.38 10.73
N CYS A 56 4.30 -21.79 9.53
CA CYS A 56 4.30 -20.36 9.34
C CYS A 56 3.80 -20.08 7.93
N THR A 57 2.80 -19.21 7.79
CA THR A 57 2.40 -18.71 6.49
C THR A 57 3.22 -17.47 6.17
N MET A 58 4.10 -17.56 5.17
CA MET A 58 4.95 -16.46 4.76
C MET A 58 4.16 -15.45 3.91
N VAL A 59 4.20 -14.19 4.33
CA VAL A 59 3.51 -13.09 3.62
C VAL A 59 4.39 -11.87 3.50
N VAL A 60 4.11 -11.04 2.49
CA VAL A 60 4.72 -9.72 2.31
C VAL A 60 3.68 -8.66 2.65
N LEU A 61 4.02 -7.75 3.55
CA LEU A 61 3.16 -6.62 3.89
C LEU A 61 3.13 -5.63 2.72
N LEU A 62 1.93 -5.34 2.22
CA LEU A 62 1.70 -4.33 1.17
C LEU A 62 1.24 -3.00 1.77
N LYS A 63 0.42 -3.07 2.82
CA LYS A 63 -0.15 -1.89 3.45
C LYS A 63 -0.63 -2.17 4.86
N ALA A 64 -0.47 -1.19 5.75
CA ALA A 64 -0.98 -1.24 7.10
C ALA A 64 -1.92 -0.06 7.37
N TYR A 65 -2.96 -0.33 8.15
CA TYR A 65 -3.92 0.64 8.66
C TYR A 65 -4.10 0.38 10.17
N PRO A 66 -3.20 0.93 10.99
CA PRO A 66 -3.28 0.76 12.44
C PRO A 66 -4.40 1.61 13.03
N VAL A 67 -5.03 1.10 14.10
CA VAL A 67 -5.96 1.89 14.91
C VAL A 67 -5.16 2.94 15.67
N LYS A 68 -5.54 4.21 15.54
CA LYS A 68 -4.79 5.32 16.16
C LYS A 68 -5.12 5.53 17.63
N ASP A 69 -6.34 5.18 18.03
CA ASP A 69 -6.88 5.50 19.34
C ASP A 69 -7.11 4.23 20.17
N ARG A 70 -6.43 4.16 21.31
CA ARG A 70 -6.42 3.01 22.22
C ARG A 70 -7.70 2.90 23.06
N GLU A 71 -8.54 3.92 23.08
CA GLU A 71 -9.81 3.91 23.81
C GLU A 71 -10.91 3.18 23.03
N GLN A 72 -10.70 2.91 21.74
CA GLN A 72 -11.61 2.18 20.87
C GLN A 72 -11.52 0.67 21.09
N LYS A 73 -11.83 0.22 22.31
CA LYS A 73 -11.56 -1.15 22.78
C LYS A 73 -12.49 -2.23 22.22
N ASN A 74 -13.63 -1.88 21.63
CA ASN A 74 -14.62 -2.88 21.24
C ASN A 74 -14.79 -2.94 19.73
N GLY A 75 -14.26 -4.01 19.12
CA GLY A 75 -14.52 -4.39 17.73
C GLY A 75 -13.67 -3.68 16.68
N PHE A 76 -12.69 -2.86 17.08
CA PHE A 76 -11.69 -2.32 16.17
C PHE A 76 -10.53 -3.29 15.98
N ALA A 77 -10.01 -3.35 14.75
CA ALA A 77 -8.83 -4.11 14.41
C ALA A 77 -7.85 -3.25 13.63
N ASN A 78 -6.55 -3.50 13.83
CA ASN A 78 -5.56 -3.11 12.84
C ASN A 78 -5.80 -3.92 11.58
N LEU A 79 -5.70 -3.27 10.42
CA LEU A 79 -5.81 -3.95 9.13
C LEU A 79 -4.45 -3.99 8.44
N TYR A 80 -3.98 -5.19 8.13
CA TYR A 80 -2.80 -5.42 7.31
C TYR A 80 -3.20 -6.10 6.01
N ILE A 81 -2.78 -5.52 4.89
CA ILE A 81 -2.99 -6.09 3.56
C ILE A 81 -1.69 -6.76 3.17
N CYS A 82 -1.76 -8.07 3.01
CA CYS A 82 -0.62 -8.91 2.79
C CYS A 82 -0.76 -9.70 1.50
N LYS A 83 0.38 -10.09 0.93
CA LYS A 83 0.45 -11.01 -0.20
C LYS A 83 1.16 -12.28 0.24
N LYS A 84 0.53 -13.44 0.09
CA LYS A 84 1.15 -14.73 0.36
C LYS A 84 2.33 -14.95 -0.59
N GLN A 85 3.47 -15.36 -0.03
CA GLN A 85 4.73 -15.46 -0.79
C GLN A 85 4.65 -16.52 -1.90
N ASP A 86 4.02 -17.66 -1.62
CA ASP A 86 3.99 -18.81 -2.53
C ASP A 86 2.86 -18.78 -3.56
N SER A 87 1.68 -18.28 -3.20
CA SER A 87 0.49 -18.29 -4.06
C SER A 87 0.16 -16.95 -4.73
N LYS A 88 0.87 -15.86 -4.36
CA LYS A 88 0.55 -14.48 -4.73
C LYS A 88 -0.86 -14.01 -4.29
N GLU A 89 -1.56 -14.82 -3.50
CA GLU A 89 -2.90 -14.53 -2.96
C GLU A 89 -2.85 -13.32 -2.03
N LEU A 90 -3.87 -12.45 -2.14
CA LEU A 90 -4.03 -11.30 -1.26
C LEU A 90 -4.82 -11.73 -0.02
N ILE A 91 -4.26 -11.47 1.17
CA ILE A 91 -4.87 -11.80 2.45
C ILE A 91 -5.03 -10.52 3.27
N PHE A 92 -6.22 -10.28 3.78
CA PHE A 92 -6.53 -9.18 4.70
C PHE A 92 -6.48 -9.70 6.14
N ILE A 93 -5.55 -9.17 6.92
CA ILE A 93 -5.30 -9.63 8.28
C ILE A 93 -5.84 -8.59 9.25
N PHE A 94 -6.72 -9.04 10.12
CA PHE A 94 -7.32 -8.26 11.20
C PHE A 94 -6.65 -8.64 12.52
N GLU A 95 -6.00 -7.68 13.16
CA GLU A 95 -5.44 -7.87 14.50
C GLU A 95 -6.25 -7.05 15.50
N THR A 96 -7.05 -7.74 16.32
CA THR A 96 -7.88 -7.11 17.35
C THR A 96 -7.11 -6.97 18.65
N ASP A 97 -7.54 -6.01 19.49
CA ASP A 97 -7.14 -5.88 20.90
C ASP A 97 -5.63 -5.71 21.16
N LYS A 98 -4.84 -5.43 20.12
CA LYS A 98 -3.41 -5.17 20.19
C LYS A 98 -3.07 -3.82 19.56
N ILE A 99 -2.11 -3.15 20.16
CA ILE A 99 -1.48 -1.97 19.56
C ILE A 99 -0.62 -2.48 18.40
N ALA A 100 -0.78 -1.88 17.22
CA ALA A 100 0.05 -2.19 16.07
C ALA A 100 1.54 -2.05 16.45
N PRO A 101 2.36 -3.10 16.29
CA PRO A 101 3.79 -3.02 16.51
C PRO A 101 4.43 -1.91 15.68
N GLY A 102 5.43 -1.22 16.25
CA GLY A 102 6.10 -0.09 15.60
C GLY A 102 6.66 -0.41 14.21
N TYR A 103 7.08 -1.66 13.99
CA TYR A 103 7.57 -2.10 12.69
C TYR A 103 6.46 -2.17 11.62
N LEU A 104 5.20 -2.51 11.96
CA LEU A 104 4.12 -2.57 10.97
C LEU A 104 3.61 -1.20 10.52
N VAL A 105 4.04 -0.13 11.19
CA VAL A 105 3.64 1.25 10.89
C VAL A 105 4.79 2.07 10.28
N ASP A 106 5.95 1.45 10.08
CA ASP A 106 7.10 2.07 9.44
C ASP A 106 6.84 2.27 7.94
N PRO A 107 6.88 3.52 7.43
CA PRO A 107 6.63 3.81 6.01
C PRO A 107 7.67 3.18 5.06
N ASP A 108 8.84 2.82 5.58
CA ASP A 108 9.93 2.21 4.83
C ASP A 108 9.83 0.67 4.80
N ILE A 109 8.89 0.08 5.55
CA ILE A 109 8.62 -1.36 5.53
C ILE A 109 7.89 -1.74 4.22
N LYS A 110 8.68 -1.94 3.17
CA LYS A 110 8.20 -2.41 1.87
C LYS A 110 8.94 -3.68 1.50
N ASN A 111 8.17 -4.69 1.11
CA ASN A 111 8.68 -5.98 0.65
C ASN A 111 9.38 -6.83 1.72
N GLU A 112 9.21 -6.52 3.00
CA GLU A 112 9.66 -7.39 4.08
C GLU A 112 8.74 -8.61 4.23
N GLY A 113 9.36 -9.75 4.54
CA GLY A 113 8.64 -11.00 4.84
C GLY A 113 8.20 -11.02 6.29
N PHE A 114 6.94 -11.38 6.49
CA PHE A 114 6.32 -11.60 7.79
C PHE A 114 5.81 -13.02 7.88
N CYS A 115 5.67 -13.49 9.10
CA CYS A 115 5.11 -14.78 9.43
C CYS A 115 3.74 -14.63 10.09
N ILE A 116 2.80 -15.47 9.68
CA ILE A 116 1.56 -15.73 10.41
C ILE A 116 1.64 -17.13 10.97
N TYR A 117 1.64 -17.25 12.29
CA TYR A 117 1.66 -18.54 12.95
C TYR A 117 0.24 -19.09 13.15
N PRO A 118 -0.03 -20.37 12.87
CA PRO A 118 -1.36 -20.96 12.99
C PRO A 118 -1.96 -20.87 14.39
N GLN A 119 -1.13 -20.95 15.43
CA GLN A 119 -1.60 -20.85 16.82
C GLN A 119 -2.15 -19.46 17.19
N ASP A 120 -1.78 -18.43 16.44
CA ASP A 120 -2.24 -17.05 16.66
C ASP A 120 -3.45 -16.69 15.79
N VAL A 121 -3.94 -17.64 14.98
CA VAL A 121 -5.13 -17.47 14.16
C VAL A 121 -6.37 -17.71 15.02
N ASN A 122 -7.25 -16.71 15.09
CA ASN A 122 -8.58 -16.88 15.63
C ASN A 122 -9.51 -17.51 14.57
N PHE A 123 -9.77 -18.81 14.73
CA PHE A 123 -10.69 -19.59 13.87
C PHE A 123 -12.17 -19.37 14.18
N GLN A 124 -12.50 -18.58 15.20
CA GLN A 124 -13.86 -18.15 15.54
C GLN A 124 -13.97 -16.62 15.42
N PRO A 125 -13.83 -16.06 14.21
CA PRO A 125 -13.88 -14.62 14.01
C PRO A 125 -15.29 -14.07 14.28
N PRO A 126 -15.42 -12.79 14.67
CA PRO A 126 -16.71 -12.12 14.76
C PRO A 126 -17.39 -12.05 13.38
N SER A 127 -18.70 -11.75 13.35
CA SER A 127 -19.43 -11.59 12.08
C SER A 127 -19.09 -10.29 11.33
N ASN A 128 -18.54 -9.32 12.05
CA ASN A 128 -18.11 -8.03 11.53
C ASN A 128 -16.88 -7.53 12.29
N VAL A 129 -16.13 -6.64 11.64
CA VAL A 129 -14.95 -5.98 12.21
C VAL A 129 -14.89 -4.54 11.76
N ARG A 130 -14.49 -3.66 12.66
CA ARG A 130 -14.31 -2.24 12.36
C ARG A 130 -12.84 -1.93 12.17
N VAL A 131 -12.51 -1.14 11.15
CA VAL A 131 -11.13 -0.76 10.82
C VAL A 131 -11.08 0.70 10.44
N ASP A 132 -9.94 1.37 10.67
CA ASP A 132 -9.72 2.75 10.28
C ASP A 132 -8.98 2.80 8.94
N VAL A 133 -9.69 3.12 7.87
CA VAL A 133 -9.16 3.06 6.49
C VAL A 133 -9.50 4.33 5.72
N PRO A 134 -8.80 4.62 4.60
CA PRO A 134 -9.22 5.67 3.68
C PRO A 134 -10.68 5.53 3.24
N LYS A 135 -11.40 6.64 3.08
CA LYS A 135 -12.81 6.63 2.62
C LYS A 135 -13.03 5.93 1.26
N ASP A 136 -12.01 5.89 0.41
CA ASP A 136 -11.98 5.21 -0.89
C ASP A 136 -11.63 3.71 -0.79
N PHE A 137 -11.36 3.19 0.41
CA PHE A 137 -11.00 1.80 0.60
C PHE A 137 -12.20 0.88 0.39
N SER A 138 -11.97 -0.18 -0.38
CA SER A 138 -12.89 -1.31 -0.53
C SER A 138 -12.12 -2.62 -0.48
N MET A 139 -12.62 -3.60 0.28
CA MET A 139 -12.13 -4.97 0.23
C MET A 139 -12.90 -5.72 -0.87
N PRO A 140 -12.24 -6.32 -1.88
CA PRO A 140 -12.93 -7.03 -2.95
C PRO A 140 -13.72 -8.24 -2.41
N ASN A 141 -14.96 -8.43 -2.88
CA ASN A 141 -15.77 -9.59 -2.51
C ASN A 141 -15.02 -10.90 -2.77
N GLY A 142 -15.18 -11.88 -1.88
CA GLY A 142 -14.48 -13.17 -1.97
C GLY A 142 -12.99 -13.13 -1.64
N SER A 143 -12.43 -11.97 -1.27
CA SER A 143 -11.05 -11.88 -0.78
C SER A 143 -10.84 -12.77 0.45
N ALA A 144 -9.60 -13.24 0.61
CA ALA A 144 -9.20 -14.03 1.76
C ALA A 144 -8.93 -13.15 2.99
N TYR A 145 -9.29 -13.61 4.18
CA TYR A 145 -9.00 -12.92 5.42
C TYR A 145 -8.54 -13.83 6.56
N LEU A 146 -7.86 -13.24 7.53
CA LEU A 146 -7.49 -13.90 8.79
C LEU A 146 -7.65 -12.95 9.96
N PHE A 147 -7.93 -13.50 11.13
CA PHE A 147 -7.76 -12.79 12.40
C PHE A 147 -6.49 -13.32 13.05
N ALA A 148 -5.40 -12.57 12.99
CA ALA A 148 -4.09 -13.03 13.45
C ALA A 148 -3.12 -11.87 13.68
N SER A 149 -2.02 -12.18 14.39
CA SER A 149 -0.86 -11.29 14.49
C SER A 149 0.14 -11.52 13.34
N LEU A 150 0.82 -10.46 12.94
CA LEU A 150 1.96 -10.51 12.02
C LEU A 150 3.26 -10.42 12.80
N TYR A 151 4.17 -11.35 12.53
CA TYR A 151 5.50 -11.36 13.14
C TYR A 151 6.53 -11.03 12.08
N ARG A 152 7.37 -10.03 12.35
CA ARG A 152 8.51 -9.74 11.47
C ARG A 152 9.42 -10.97 11.46
N ARG A 153 9.84 -11.39 10.27
CA ARG A 153 10.87 -12.43 10.11
C ARG A 153 12.23 -11.81 10.46
N LEU A 154 12.46 -11.55 11.74
CA LEU A 154 13.78 -11.28 12.27
C LEU A 154 14.24 -12.58 12.93
N ASP A 155 15.23 -13.21 12.30
CA ASP A 155 16.20 -14.17 12.83
C ASP A 155 15.74 -15.18 13.91
#